data_AF-A0A4U5MG62-F1
#
_entry.id   AF-A0A4U5MG62-F1
#
_cell.length_a   1.000
_cell.length_b   1.000
_cell.length_c   1.000
_cell.angle_alpha   90.00
_cell.angle_beta   90.00
_cell.angle_gamma   90.00
#
_symmetry.space_group_name_H-M   'P 1'
#
loop_
_entity.id
_entity.type
_entity.pdbx_description
1 polymer ?
#
loop_
_entity_poly.entity_id
_entity_poly.type
_entity_poly.pdbx_seq_one_letter_code
_entity_poly.pdbx_strand_id
1 'polypeptide(L)'
;MSKVHGSGSIPKMFKAQPITKDRRAYVQQIFDAAVAVLEHAVECKGDQCEKPTFCQRMKNLEEHFRAQQISTFQWHCRACTSYFVIVGDHAKKCSNQKCRVHLCKYFKKKAMQHRAGKCSCHKKSQN
;
A
#
# COMPACT_ATOMS: atom_id res chain seq x y z
N MET A 1 -15.42 2.86 -39.51
CA MET A 1 -15.07 3.72 -38.35
C MET A 1 -15.48 3.00 -37.09
N SER A 2 -14.52 2.40 -36.37
CA SER A 2 -14.79 1.44 -35.29
C SER A 2 -14.96 2.12 -33.93
N LYS A 3 -16.14 1.97 -33.32
CA LYS A 3 -16.41 2.31 -31.91
C LYS A 3 -15.81 1.24 -31.01
N VAL A 4 -14.75 1.56 -30.28
CA VAL A 4 -14.21 0.73 -29.19
C VAL A 4 -14.93 1.07 -27.89
N HIS A 5 -15.91 0.26 -27.51
CA HIS A 5 -16.42 0.20 -26.13
C HIS A 5 -15.48 -0.69 -25.31
N GLY A 6 -14.51 -0.08 -24.62
CA GLY A 6 -13.65 -0.75 -23.66
C GLY A 6 -14.32 -0.85 -22.30
N SER A 7 -15.24 -1.79 -22.14
CA SER A 7 -15.82 -2.19 -20.85
C SER A 7 -14.74 -2.89 -20.02
N GLY A 8 -13.88 -2.09 -19.37
CA GLY A 8 -12.94 -2.57 -18.38
C GLY A 8 -13.71 -3.19 -17.21
N SER A 9 -13.82 -4.52 -17.24
CA SER A 9 -14.51 -5.28 -16.21
C SER A 9 -13.78 -5.10 -14.88
N ILE A 10 -14.35 -4.32 -13.97
CA ILE A 10 -13.89 -4.25 -12.57
C ILE A 10 -14.06 -5.65 -11.97
N PRO A 11 -13.03 -6.24 -11.34
CA PRO A 11 -13.14 -7.54 -10.69
C PRO A 11 -14.35 -7.59 -9.74
N LYS A 12 -15.14 -8.67 -9.80
CA LYS A 12 -16.38 -8.91 -9.02
C LYS A 12 -16.21 -8.83 -7.48
N MET A 13 -15.00 -8.57 -7.01
CA MET A 13 -14.62 -8.36 -5.62
C MET A 13 -14.94 -6.94 -5.13
N PHE A 14 -15.22 -5.98 -6.03
CA PHE A 14 -15.54 -4.58 -5.69
C PHE A 14 -17.05 -4.29 -5.79
N LYS A 15 -17.92 -5.20 -5.35
CA LYS A 15 -19.33 -4.85 -5.17
C LYS A 15 -19.45 -3.93 -3.96
N ALA A 16 -20.04 -2.74 -4.16
CA ALA A 16 -20.35 -1.81 -3.08
C ALA A 16 -21.36 -2.46 -2.13
N GLN A 17 -20.91 -2.90 -0.95
CA GLN A 17 -21.78 -3.43 0.10
C GLN A 17 -22.29 -2.31 1.01
N PRO A 18 -23.50 -2.44 1.59
CA PRO A 18 -24.12 -1.41 2.43
C PRO A 18 -23.27 -1.07 3.67
N ILE A 19 -23.37 0.17 4.13
CA ILE A 19 -22.59 0.71 5.25
C ILE A 19 -23.12 0.13 6.57
N THR A 20 -22.56 -1.00 7.01
CA THR A 20 -22.81 -1.58 8.34
C THR A 20 -21.46 -1.72 9.09
N LYS A 21 -21.49 -2.10 10.38
CA LYS A 21 -20.30 -2.35 11.23
C LYS A 21 -19.24 -3.25 10.57
N ASP A 22 -19.64 -4.01 9.56
CA ASP A 22 -18.82 -4.86 8.70
C ASP A 22 -17.82 -4.10 7.80
N ARG A 23 -18.08 -2.82 7.49
CA ARG A 23 -17.24 -2.05 6.55
C ARG A 23 -15.79 -1.96 6.99
N ARG A 24 -15.50 -1.83 8.29
CA ARG A 24 -14.13 -1.79 8.80
C ARG A 24 -13.43 -3.13 8.61
N ALA A 25 -14.11 -4.23 8.90
CA ALA A 25 -13.58 -5.58 8.73
C ALA A 25 -13.34 -5.89 7.25
N TYR A 26 -14.29 -5.53 6.39
CA TYR A 26 -14.17 -5.67 4.93
C TYR A 26 -13.01 -4.83 4.36
N VAL A 27 -12.90 -3.56 4.77
CA VAL A 27 -11.78 -2.71 4.37
C VAL A 27 -10.45 -3.28 4.87
N GLN A 28 -10.42 -3.83 6.08
CA GLN A 28 -9.24 -4.48 6.62
C GLN A 28 -8.83 -5.72 5.80
N GLN A 29 -9.79 -6.56 5.40
CA GLN A 29 -9.54 -7.70 4.51
C GLN A 29 -8.97 -7.27 3.16
N ILE A 30 -9.44 -6.16 2.58
CA ILE A 30 -8.87 -5.60 1.34
C ILE A 30 -7.40 -5.22 1.54
N PHE A 31 -7.07 -4.56 2.66
CA PHE A 31 -5.69 -4.21 2.97
C PHE A 31 -4.82 -5.43 3.21
N ASP A 32 -5.29 -6.41 3.98
CA ASP A 32 -4.56 -7.66 4.24
C ASP A 32 -4.29 -8.42 2.92
N ALA A 33 -5.28 -8.49 2.03
CA ALA A 33 -5.10 -9.06 0.70
C ALA A 33 -4.08 -8.27 -0.15
N ALA A 34 -4.14 -6.93 -0.11
CA ALA A 34 -3.18 -6.09 -0.84
C ALA A 34 -1.75 -6.26 -0.31
N VAL A 35 -1.57 -6.37 1.01
CA VAL A 35 -0.28 -6.63 1.65
C VAL A 35 0.26 -8.00 1.23
N ALA A 36 -0.56 -9.06 1.26
CA ALA A 36 -0.14 -10.39 0.85
C ALA A 36 0.35 -10.43 -0.61
N VAL A 37 -0.35 -9.72 -1.51
CA VAL A 37 0.07 -9.61 -2.92
C VAL A 37 1.36 -8.80 -3.05
N LEU A 38 1.54 -7.74 -2.25
CA LEU A 38 2.76 -6.95 -2.24
C LEU A 38 3.97 -7.77 -1.76
N GLU A 39 3.81 -8.52 -0.66
CA GLU A 39 4.85 -9.42 -0.13
C GLU A 39 5.23 -10.49 -1.16
N HIS A 40 4.23 -11.08 -1.84
CA HIS A 40 4.50 -11.98 -2.95
C HIS A 40 5.25 -11.26 -4.08
N ALA A 41 4.80 -10.07 -4.49
CA ALA A 41 5.35 -9.34 -5.63
C ALA A 41 6.84 -9.00 -5.48
N VAL A 42 7.29 -8.68 -4.25
CA VAL A 42 8.71 -8.38 -3.98
C VAL A 42 9.62 -9.62 -4.00
N GLU A 43 9.07 -10.83 -3.96
CA GLU A 43 9.82 -12.09 -4.01
C GLU A 43 9.60 -12.89 -5.30
N CYS A 44 8.51 -12.60 -6.02
CA CYS A 44 8.09 -13.33 -7.20
C CYS A 44 9.06 -13.11 -8.37
N LYS A 45 9.54 -14.21 -8.96
CA LYS A 45 10.46 -14.18 -10.12
C LYS A 45 9.77 -14.28 -11.49
N GLY A 46 8.46 -14.52 -11.52
CA GLY A 46 7.64 -14.38 -12.73
C GLY A 46 7.29 -15.69 -13.45
N ASP A 47 8.13 -16.72 -13.39
CA ASP A 47 7.94 -17.94 -14.20
C ASP A 47 6.72 -18.80 -13.85
N GLN A 48 6.22 -18.73 -12.61
CA GLN A 48 5.09 -19.56 -12.13
C GLN A 48 4.11 -18.78 -11.26
N CYS A 49 3.90 -17.49 -11.55
CA CYS A 49 2.97 -16.68 -10.77
C CYS A 49 1.51 -17.02 -11.10
N GLU A 50 0.73 -17.49 -10.12
CA GLU A 50 -0.70 -17.82 -10.30
C GLU A 50 -1.58 -16.59 -10.61
N LYS A 51 -1.12 -15.38 -10.26
CA LYS A 51 -1.86 -14.12 -10.46
C LYS A 51 -0.95 -13.04 -11.06
N PRO A 52 -0.49 -13.23 -12.32
CA PRO A 52 0.56 -12.40 -12.90
C PRO A 52 0.14 -10.93 -13.02
N THR A 53 -1.11 -10.63 -13.35
CA THR A 53 -1.59 -9.25 -13.52
C THR A 53 -1.55 -8.44 -12.22
N PHE A 54 -1.92 -9.05 -11.09
CA PHE A 54 -1.91 -8.39 -9.78
C PHE A 54 -0.49 -8.28 -9.23
N CYS A 55 0.31 -9.34 -9.39
CA CYS A 55 1.73 -9.33 -9.05
C CYS A 55 2.48 -8.23 -9.81
N GLN A 56 2.30 -8.13 -11.13
CA GLN A 56 2.91 -7.10 -11.96
C GLN A 56 2.47 -5.68 -11.56
N ARG A 57 1.19 -5.47 -11.23
CA ARG A 57 0.74 -4.17 -10.71
C ARG A 57 1.44 -3.77 -9.42
N MET A 58 1.62 -4.70 -8.48
CA MET A 58 2.32 -4.43 -7.22
C MET A 58 3.82 -4.26 -7.42
N LYS A 59 4.44 -5.00 -8.36
CA LYS A 59 5.83 -4.77 -8.78
C LYS A 59 6.03 -3.37 -9.34
N ASN A 60 5.20 -2.95 -10.29
CA ASN A 60 5.28 -1.61 -10.86
C ASN A 60 5.09 -0.52 -9.78
N LEU A 61 4.21 -0.78 -8.80
CA LEU A 61 4.00 0.14 -7.68
C LEU A 61 5.23 0.22 -6.76
N GLU A 62 5.84 -0.92 -6.43
CA GLU A 62 7.09 -1.02 -5.68
C GLU A 62 8.24 -0.31 -6.42
N GLU A 63 8.37 -0.51 -7.73
CA GLU A 63 9.40 0.11 -8.57
C GLU A 63 9.21 1.61 -8.71
N HIS A 64 7.97 2.06 -8.91
CA HIS A 64 7.63 3.49 -8.89
C HIS A 64 8.13 4.16 -7.61
N PHE A 65 7.96 3.50 -6.48
CA PHE A 65 8.44 4.00 -5.19
C PHE A 65 9.94 3.94 -5.01
N ARG A 66 10.60 2.89 -5.50
CA ARG A 66 12.07 2.80 -5.45
C ARG A 66 12.72 3.91 -6.29
N ALA A 67 12.10 4.27 -7.41
CA ALA A 67 12.57 5.35 -8.27
C ALA A 67 12.30 6.73 -7.68
N GLN A 68 11.23 6.91 -6.91
CA GLN A 68 10.93 8.16 -6.23
C GLN A 68 11.65 8.27 -4.89
N GLN A 69 12.37 9.37 -4.67
CA GLN A 69 12.89 9.65 -3.34
C GLN A 69 11.72 9.98 -2.41
N ILE A 70 11.81 9.57 -1.14
CA ILE A 70 10.77 9.86 -0.12
C ILE A 70 10.53 11.38 -0.01
N SER A 71 11.56 12.20 -0.22
CA SER A 71 11.52 13.66 -0.24
C SER A 71 10.78 14.25 -1.44
N THR A 72 10.67 13.51 -2.55
CA THR A 72 9.96 13.93 -3.77
C THR A 72 8.54 13.39 -3.84
N PHE A 73 8.03 12.82 -2.73
CA PHE A 73 6.68 12.30 -2.64
C PHE A 73 5.65 13.40 -2.99
N GLN A 74 4.93 13.18 -4.07
CA GLN A 74 3.83 14.02 -4.50
C GLN A 74 2.55 13.54 -3.82
N TRP A 75 2.00 14.32 -2.88
CA TRP A 75 0.74 14.01 -2.18
C TRP A 75 -0.46 13.82 -3.13
N HIS A 76 -0.34 14.28 -4.38
CA HIS A 76 -1.35 14.17 -5.43
C HIS A 76 -1.25 12.86 -6.22
N CYS A 77 -0.16 12.10 -6.07
CA CYS A 77 0.00 10.83 -6.76
C CYS A 77 -0.83 9.74 -6.06
N ARG A 78 -1.90 9.29 -6.71
CA ARG A 78 -2.81 8.26 -6.18
C ARG A 78 -2.11 6.92 -5.94
N ALA A 79 -1.16 6.56 -6.81
CA ALA A 79 -0.32 5.37 -6.63
C ALA A 79 0.51 5.54 -5.34
N CYS A 80 1.04 6.75 -5.14
CA CYS A 80 1.85 7.03 -3.98
C CYS A 80 1.08 6.92 -2.66
N THR A 81 -0.08 7.57 -2.59
CA THR A 81 -0.94 7.53 -1.41
C THR A 81 -1.40 6.12 -1.09
N SER A 82 -1.79 5.33 -2.10
CA SER A 82 -2.26 3.95 -1.89
C SER A 82 -1.17 3.05 -1.33
N TYR A 83 0.06 3.13 -1.87
CA TYR A 83 1.19 2.35 -1.38
C TYR A 83 1.58 2.72 0.06
N PHE A 84 1.60 4.02 0.40
CA PHE A 84 1.88 4.47 1.76
C PHE A 84 0.90 3.88 2.79
N VAL A 85 -0.38 3.80 2.44
CA VAL A 85 -1.40 3.19 3.30
C VAL A 85 -1.16 1.68 3.46
N ILE A 86 -0.93 0.96 2.35
CA ILE A 86 -0.67 -0.49 2.35
C ILE A 86 0.58 -0.82 3.17
N VAL A 87 1.71 -0.14 2.90
CA VAL A 87 2.96 -0.37 3.62
C VAL A 87 2.87 0.09 5.07
N GLY A 88 2.11 1.16 5.35
CA GLY A 88 1.85 1.62 6.71
C GLY A 88 1.06 0.60 7.54
N ASP A 89 0.08 -0.08 6.94
CA ASP A 89 -0.64 -1.18 7.61
C ASP A 89 0.25 -2.41 7.80
N HIS A 90 0.96 -2.82 6.75
CA HIS A 90 1.94 -3.91 6.81
C HIS A 90 2.98 -3.68 7.91
N ALA A 91 3.58 -2.49 7.98
CA ALA A 91 4.64 -2.17 8.94
C ALA A 91 4.20 -2.26 10.41
N LYS A 92 2.92 -2.03 10.71
CA LYS A 92 2.37 -2.18 12.08
C LYS A 92 2.32 -3.63 12.54
N LYS A 93 2.12 -4.56 11.61
CA LYS A 93 1.94 -6.00 11.87
C LYS A 93 3.23 -6.79 11.62
N CYS A 94 4.09 -6.28 10.74
CA CYS A 94 5.29 -6.97 10.30
C CYS A 94 6.34 -7.04 11.43
N SER A 95 6.70 -8.24 11.86
CA SER A 95 7.80 -8.51 12.80
C SER A 95 9.14 -8.79 12.11
N ASN A 96 9.14 -9.03 10.80
CA ASN A 96 10.34 -9.39 10.05
C ASN A 96 11.35 -8.22 9.96
N GLN A 97 12.55 -8.40 10.51
CA GLN A 97 13.63 -7.40 10.50
C GLN A 97 14.30 -7.24 9.12
N LYS A 98 14.28 -8.30 8.30
CA LYS A 98 14.83 -8.34 6.93
C LYS A 98 13.71 -8.29 5.88
N CYS A 99 12.60 -7.63 6.19
CA CYS A 99 11.49 -7.44 5.24
C CYS A 99 11.99 -6.77 3.94
N ARG A 100 11.58 -7.34 2.80
CA ARG A 100 11.98 -6.90 1.45
C ARG A 100 11.08 -5.80 0.87
N VAL A 101 9.91 -5.56 1.48
CA VAL A 101 8.99 -4.49 1.11
C VAL A 101 9.64 -3.14 1.36
N HIS A 102 9.75 -2.32 0.31
CA HIS A 102 10.36 -1.00 0.39
C HIS A 102 9.56 -0.09 1.34
N LEU A 103 10.26 0.77 2.09
CA LEU A 103 9.72 1.62 3.17
C LEU A 103 9.19 0.92 4.42
N CYS A 104 9.06 -0.42 4.46
CA CYS A 104 8.59 -1.12 5.67
C CYS A 104 9.41 -0.74 6.92
N LYS A 105 10.74 -0.71 6.82
CA LYS A 105 11.64 -0.27 7.90
C LYS A 105 11.43 1.19 8.30
N TYR A 106 11.19 2.07 7.34
CA TYR A 106 10.92 3.49 7.59
C TYR A 106 9.63 3.68 8.38
N PHE A 107 8.55 3.00 7.97
CA PHE A 107 7.26 3.07 8.67
C PHE A 107 7.30 2.42 10.05
N LYS A 108 8.03 1.32 10.25
CA LYS A 108 8.26 0.75 11.60
C LYS A 108 8.89 1.77 12.54
N LYS A 109 9.95 2.45 12.10
CA LYS A 109 10.61 3.51 12.88
C LYS A 109 9.66 4.67 13.18
N LYS A 110 8.91 5.15 12.19
CA LYS A 110 7.88 6.21 12.37
C LYS A 110 6.80 5.77 13.37
N ALA A 111 6.26 4.56 13.24
CA ALA A 111 5.25 4.05 14.14
C ALA A 111 5.75 3.95 15.60
N MET A 112 7.02 3.56 15.79
CA MET A 112 7.66 3.58 17.11
C MET A 112 7.82 5.00 17.65
N GLN A 113 8.20 5.98 16.82
CA GLN A 113 8.31 7.38 17.24
C GLN A 113 6.98 7.98 17.69
N HIS A 114 5.88 7.67 16.98
CA HIS A 114 4.53 8.10 17.36
C HIS A 114 4.04 7.43 18.65
N ARG A 115 4.32 6.14 18.85
CA ARG A 115 3.99 5.42 20.11
C ARG A 115 4.83 5.90 21.29
N ALA A 116 6.07 6.32 21.06
CA ALA A 116 6.98 6.83 22.07
C ALA A 116 6.76 8.33 22.41
N GLY A 117 5.64 8.93 21.99
CA GLY A 117 5.31 10.32 22.32
C GLY A 117 6.21 11.38 21.67
N LYS A 118 7.11 10.99 20.75
CA LYS A 118 7.97 11.92 19.99
C LYS A 118 7.22 12.52 18.81
N CYS A 119 6.03 13.06 19.07
CA CYS A 119 5.34 13.91 18.12
C CYS A 119 5.89 15.33 18.27
N SER A 120 6.72 15.79 17.34
CA SER A 120 7.22 17.18 17.30
C SER A 120 6.13 18.21 16.94
N CYS A 121 4.84 17.89 17.03
CA CYS A 121 3.74 18.80 16.69
C CYS A 121 3.46 19.87 17.75
N HIS A 122 4.28 19.99 18.80
CA HIS A 122 4.10 20.97 19.88
C HIS A 122 5.11 22.15 19.89
N LYS A 123 5.86 22.39 18.81
CA LYS A 123 6.72 23.59 18.72
C LYS A 123 6.35 24.45 17.52
N LYS A 124 5.24 25.17 17.61
CA LYS A 124 4.96 26.45 16.90
C LYS A 124 3.63 27.04 17.38
N SER A 125 3.61 27.49 18.64
CA SER A 125 2.68 28.53 19.08
C SER A 125 3.30 29.16 20.31
N GLN A 126 4.05 30.24 20.08
CA GLN A 126 4.46 31.31 21.00
C GLN A 126 5.64 32.04 20.36
N ASN A 127 5.32 33.02 19.52
CA ASN A 127 5.88 34.37 19.63
C ASN A 127 4.95 35.32 18.88
#